data_AF-A0A2H0YML4-F1
#
_entry.id   AF-A0A2H0YML4-F1
#
_cell.length_a   1.000
_cell.length_b   1.000
_cell.length_c   1.000
_cell.angle_alpha   90.00
_cell.angle_beta   90.00
_cell.angle_gamma   90.00
#
_symmetry.space_group_name_H-M   'P 1'
#
loop_
_entity.id
_entity.type
_entity.pdbx_description
1 polymer ?
#
loop_
_entity_poly.entity_id
_entity_poly.type
_entity_poly.pdbx_seq_one_letter_code
_entity_poly.pdbx_strand_id
1 'polypeptide(L)'
;MDYFSILIASFGGGTVRGLVGFIKHQFAYKNVKFELNYFLAMLFISGIIGVLAALAIKETGFTLFGTFTSALAFIIGYAGGDFLENIYKIIIKKSSLYEK
;
A
#
# COMPACT_ATOMS: atom_id res chain seq x y z
N MET A 1 -12.15 -5.11 -19.56
CA MET A 1 -11.03 -5.10 -18.60
C MET A 1 -11.31 -6.19 -17.59
N ASP A 2 -10.39 -7.15 -17.46
CA ASP A 2 -10.61 -8.28 -16.57
C ASP A 2 -10.38 -7.86 -15.12
N TYR A 3 -11.35 -8.16 -14.26
CA TYR A 3 -11.26 -7.92 -12.81
C TYR A 3 -9.99 -8.53 -12.20
N PHE A 4 -9.53 -9.63 -12.77
CA PHE A 4 -8.30 -10.30 -12.37
C PHE A 4 -7.05 -9.41 -12.57
N SER A 5 -6.96 -8.70 -13.69
CA SER A 5 -5.86 -7.78 -13.98
C SER A 5 -5.85 -6.58 -13.03
N ILE A 6 -7.04 -6.07 -12.67
CA ILE A 6 -7.20 -4.98 -11.70
C ILE A 6 -6.73 -5.43 -10.32
N LEU A 7 -7.10 -6.65 -9.91
CA LEU A 7 -6.74 -7.23 -8.62
C LEU A 7 -5.23 -7.42 -8.50
N ILE A 8 -4.58 -8.00 -9.51
CA ILE A 8 -3.12 -8.17 -9.53
C ILE A 8 -2.40 -6.81 -9.51
N ALA A 9 -2.86 -5.85 -10.34
CA ALA A 9 -2.22 -4.55 -10.44
C ALA A 9 -2.33 -3.76 -9.13
N SER A 10 -3.52 -3.74 -8.51
CA SER A 10 -3.74 -3.05 -7.24
C SER A 10 -3.04 -3.72 -6.05
N PHE A 11 -2.99 -5.05 -6.02
CA PHE A 11 -2.19 -5.80 -5.05
C PHE A 11 -0.69 -5.50 -5.21
N GLY A 12 -0.21 -5.46 -6.46
CA GLY A 12 1.17 -5.09 -6.78
C GLY A 12 1.52 -3.69 -6.30
N GLY A 13 0.63 -2.70 -6.52
CA GLY A 13 0.80 -1.34 -6.01
C GLY A 13 0.92 -1.29 -4.48
N GLY A 14 0.02 -1.97 -3.77
CA GLY A 14 0.09 -2.09 -2.31
C GLY A 14 1.38 -2.77 -1.83
N THR A 15 1.76 -3.87 -2.47
CA THR A 15 3.01 -4.61 -2.17
C THR A 15 4.23 -3.71 -2.31
N VAL A 16 4.32 -2.90 -3.38
CA VAL A 16 5.43 -1.95 -3.58
C VAL A 16 5.46 -0.90 -2.47
N ARG A 17 4.31 -0.43 -1.97
CA ARG A 17 4.28 0.50 -0.84
C ARG A 17 4.76 -0.15 0.46
N GLY A 18 4.39 -1.41 0.70
CA GLY A 18 4.90 -2.23 1.81
C GLY A 18 6.42 -2.39 1.76
N LEU A 19 7.00 -2.65 0.57
CA LEU A 19 8.45 -2.71 0.37
C LEU A 19 9.13 -1.38 0.70
N VAL A 20 8.58 -0.26 0.23
CA VAL A 20 9.11 1.09 0.52
C VAL A 20 9.06 1.38 2.03
N GLY A 21 7.98 0.99 2.71
CA GLY A 21 7.85 1.12 4.16
C GLY A 21 8.90 0.29 4.92
N PHE A 22 9.12 -0.95 4.49
CA PHE A 22 10.13 -1.83 5.07
C PHE A 22 11.56 -1.31 4.88
N ILE A 23 11.89 -0.83 3.68
CA ILE A 23 13.20 -0.22 3.39
C ILE A 23 13.41 0.99 4.29
N LYS A 24 12.42 1.88 4.43
CA LYS A 24 12.50 3.03 5.36
C LYS A 24 12.76 2.57 6.80
N HIS A 25 12.10 1.51 7.25
CA HIS A 25 12.33 0.95 8.58
C HIS A 25 13.77 0.47 8.78
N GLN A 26 14.31 -0.27 7.82
CA GLN A 26 15.68 -0.78 7.88
C GLN A 26 16.73 0.34 7.86
N PHE A 27 16.51 1.40 7.09
CA PHE A 27 17.46 2.54 7.02
C PHE A 27 17.33 3.52 8.20
N ALA A 28 16.18 3.63 8.84
CA ALA A 28 15.96 4.55 9.97
C ALA A 28 16.64 4.09 11.28
N TYR A 29 16.89 2.78 11.44
CA TYR A 29 17.40 2.22 12.69
C TYR A 29 18.75 1.51 12.48
N LYS A 30 19.77 1.86 13.27
CA LYS A 30 21.05 1.12 13.33
C LYS A 30 20.81 -0.22 14.03
N ASN A 31 21.09 -1.34 13.36
CA ASN A 31 20.95 -2.74 13.84
C ASN A 31 19.52 -3.28 13.99
N VAL A 32 18.67 -3.19 12.95
CA VAL A 32 17.42 -3.98 12.92
C VAL A 32 17.73 -5.38 12.40
N LYS A 33 17.40 -6.42 13.17
CA LYS A 33 17.44 -7.80 12.65
C LYS A 33 16.33 -7.94 11.61
N PHE A 34 16.67 -8.49 10.43
CA PHE A 34 15.67 -8.78 9.41
C PHE A 34 14.75 -9.89 9.91
N GLU A 35 13.51 -9.53 10.26
CA GLU A 35 12.47 -10.50 10.62
C GLU A 35 11.60 -10.81 9.41
N LEU A 36 11.82 -12.00 8.83
CA LEU A 36 11.12 -12.45 7.62
C LEU A 36 9.59 -12.48 7.81
N ASN A 37 9.12 -12.87 8.99
CA ASN A 37 7.68 -12.92 9.30
C ASN A 37 7.05 -11.52 9.30
N TYR A 38 7.73 -10.53 9.88
CA TYR A 38 7.27 -9.14 9.88
C TYR A 38 7.26 -8.57 8.46
N PHE A 39 8.31 -8.82 7.67
CA PHE A 39 8.39 -8.41 6.28
C PHE A 39 7.23 -8.97 5.43
N LEU A 40 6.99 -10.28 5.51
CA LEU A 40 5.92 -10.94 4.76
C LEU A 40 4.54 -10.49 5.22
N ALA A 41 4.31 -10.34 6.53
CA ALA A 41 3.06 -9.83 7.06
C ALA A 41 2.78 -8.40 6.56
N MET A 42 3.80 -7.53 6.60
CA MET A 42 3.64 -6.14 6.20
C MET A 42 3.41 -5.99 4.69
N LEU A 43 4.09 -6.80 3.88
CA LEU A 43 3.83 -6.90 2.44
C LEU A 43 2.40 -7.36 2.14
N PHE A 44 1.95 -8.42 2.80
CA PHE A 44 0.65 -9.03 2.56
C PHE A 44 -0.49 -8.09 2.97
N ILE A 45 -0.38 -7.46 4.14
CA ILE A 45 -1.34 -6.45 4.63
C ILE A 45 -1.39 -5.26 3.67
N SER A 46 -0.24 -4.77 3.21
CA SER A 46 -0.19 -3.64 2.28
C SER A 46 -0.80 -3.99 0.91
N GLY A 47 -0.56 -5.20 0.41
CA GLY A 47 -1.19 -5.71 -0.81
C GLY A 47 -2.72 -5.80 -0.71
N ILE A 48 -3.26 -6.35 0.39
CA ILE A 48 -4.72 -6.41 0.63
C ILE A 48 -5.33 -5.00 0.61
N ILE A 49 -4.68 -4.05 1.28
CA ILE A 49 -5.17 -2.67 1.36
C ILE A 49 -5.13 -1.98 0.00
N GLY A 50 -4.10 -2.26 -0.81
CA GLY A 50 -4.05 -1.77 -2.19
C GLY A 50 -5.22 -2.26 -3.03
N VAL A 51 -5.60 -3.53 -2.91
CA VAL A 51 -6.78 -4.10 -3.59
C VAL A 51 -8.08 -3.45 -3.09
N LEU A 52 -8.24 -3.31 -1.77
CA LEU A 52 -9.43 -2.69 -1.19
C LEU A 52 -9.60 -1.23 -1.63
N ALA A 53 -8.51 -0.46 -1.67
CA ALA A 53 -8.52 0.92 -2.14
C ALA A 53 -8.90 1.02 -3.63
N ALA A 54 -8.34 0.15 -4.47
CA ALA A 54 -8.65 0.12 -5.90
C ALA A 54 -10.10 -0.28 -6.17
N LEU A 55 -10.65 -1.23 -5.40
CA LEU A 55 -12.06 -1.61 -5.47
C LEU A 55 -12.97 -0.46 -5.03
N ALA A 56 -12.68 0.18 -3.90
CA ALA A 56 -13.48 1.31 -3.42
C ALA A 56 -13.54 2.45 -4.46
N ILE A 57 -12.41 2.82 -5.06
CA ILE A 57 -12.35 3.87 -6.07
C ILE A 57 -13.04 3.47 -7.39
N LYS A 58 -12.95 2.19 -7.76
CA LYS A 58 -13.67 1.68 -8.94
C LYS A 58 -15.19 1.75 -8.73
N GLU A 59 -15.69 1.34 -7.56
CA GLU A 59 -17.13 1.32 -7.25
C GLU A 59 -17.71 2.74 -7.03
N THR A 60 -16.88 3.73 -6.69
CA THR A 60 -17.31 5.15 -6.67
C THR A 60 -17.41 5.78 -8.07
N GLY A 61 -17.12 5.01 -9.13
CA GLY A 61 -17.23 5.47 -10.51
C GLY A 61 -16.06 6.34 -10.98
N PHE A 62 -14.97 6.42 -10.21
CA PHE A 62 -13.79 7.18 -10.60
C PHE A 62 -13.09 6.49 -11.77
N THR A 63 -13.01 7.18 -12.91
CA THR A 63 -12.37 6.69 -14.13
C THR A 63 -11.44 7.76 -14.69
N LEU A 64 -10.35 7.34 -15.32
CA LEU A 64 -9.42 8.25 -16.00
C LEU A 64 -9.70 8.19 -17.51
N PHE A 65 -10.04 9.32 -18.13
CA PHE A 65 -10.48 9.37 -19.53
C PHE A 65 -11.66 8.42 -19.83
N GLY A 66 -12.58 8.25 -18.88
CA GLY A 66 -13.74 7.35 -19.02
C GLY A 66 -13.42 5.86 -18.95
N THR A 67 -12.16 5.49 -18.65
CA THR A 67 -11.74 4.09 -18.52
C THR A 67 -11.06 3.81 -17.19
N PHE A 68 -11.32 2.64 -16.61
CA PHE A 68 -10.59 2.15 -15.47
C PHE A 68 -9.50 1.19 -15.95
N THR A 69 -8.25 1.65 -15.94
CA THR A 69 -7.10 0.89 -16.45
C THR A 69 -6.36 0.17 -15.32
N SER A 70 -5.66 -0.93 -15.65
CA SER A 70 -4.82 -1.64 -14.68
C SER A 70 -3.70 -0.74 -14.11
N ALA A 71 -3.20 0.21 -14.91
CA ALA A 71 -2.23 1.21 -14.44
C ALA A 71 -2.84 2.13 -13.36
N LEU A 72 -4.09 2.57 -13.56
CA LEU A 72 -4.82 3.35 -12.57
C LEU A 72 -5.05 2.52 -11.28
N ALA A 73 -5.43 1.26 -11.42
CA ALA A 73 -5.58 0.33 -10.29
C ALA A 73 -4.27 0.16 -9.48
N PHE A 74 -3.13 0.08 -10.16
CA PHE A 74 -1.81 0.01 -9.52
C PHE A 74 -1.49 1.27 -8.71
N ILE A 75 -1.70 2.45 -9.31
CA ILE A 75 -1.47 3.74 -8.64
C ILE A 75 -2.37 3.88 -7.40
N ILE A 76 -3.65 3.55 -7.54
CA ILE A 76 -4.59 3.56 -6.42
C ILE A 76 -4.16 2.56 -5.34
N GLY A 77 -3.72 1.36 -5.74
CA GLY A 77 -3.24 0.36 -4.79
C GLY A 77 -2.02 0.83 -3.98
N TYR A 78 -1.07 1.48 -4.65
CA TYR A 78 0.09 2.09 -3.99
C TYR A 78 -0.31 3.23 -3.04
N ALA A 79 -1.20 4.12 -3.49
CA ALA A 79 -1.72 5.23 -2.70
C ALA A 79 -2.55 4.76 -1.49
N GLY A 80 -3.31 3.66 -1.64
CA GLY A 80 -4.08 3.04 -0.57
C GLY A 80 -3.19 2.54 0.58
N GLY A 81 -2.03 1.97 0.26
CA GLY A 81 -1.03 1.60 1.27
C GLY A 81 -0.48 2.82 2.02
N ASP A 82 -0.28 3.94 1.34
CA ASP A 82 0.16 5.21 1.96
C ASP A 82 -0.93 5.80 2.87
N PHE A 83 -2.19 5.73 2.44
CA PHE A 83 -3.35 6.16 3.22
C PHE A 83 -3.45 5.43 4.57
N LEU A 84 -3.29 4.10 4.59
CA LEU A 84 -3.27 3.35 5.86
C LEU A 84 -2.09 3.79 6.76
N GLU A 85 -0.89 3.94 6.20
CA GLU A 85 0.28 4.38 6.98
C GLU A 85 0.02 5.74 7.64
N ASN A 86 -0.62 6.66 6.93
CA ASN A 86 -0.97 7.98 7.45
C ASN A 86 -2.11 7.92 8.48
N ILE A 87 -3.14 7.09 8.29
CA ILE A 87 -4.16 6.82 9.32
C ILE A 87 -3.51 6.26 10.59
N TYR A 88 -2.60 5.30 10.44
CA TYR A 88 -1.90 4.70 11.56
C TYR A 88 -1.13 5.76 12.36
N LYS A 89 -0.38 6.65 11.68
CA LYS A 89 0.32 7.80 12.30
C LYS A 89 -0.62 8.74 13.06
N ILE A 90 -1.79 9.05 12.49
CA ILE A 90 -2.82 9.89 13.13
C ILE A 90 -3.34 9.22 14.41
N ILE A 91 -3.65 7.92 14.37
CA ILE A 91 -4.14 7.16 15.53
C ILE A 91 -3.11 7.15 16.66
N ILE A 92 -1.83 6.91 16.35
CA ILE A 92 -0.75 6.91 17.35
C ILE A 92 -0.30 8.32 17.76
N LYS A 93 -0.89 9.38 17.18
CA LYS A 93 -0.54 10.80 17.39
C LYS A 93 0.96 11.11 17.25
N LYS A 94 1.72 10.31 16.49
CA LYS A 94 3.12 10.59 16.14
C LYS A 94 3.19 11.09 14.70
N SER A 95 3.83 12.24 14.51
CA SER A 95 4.21 12.82 13.21
C SER A 95 5.05 11.83 12.39
N SER A 96 5.89 11.06 13.09
CA SER A 96 6.77 10.04 12.53
C SER A 96 6.61 8.73 13.29
N LEU A 97 6.35 7.65 12.54
CA LEU A 97 6.45 6.26 13.03
C LEU A 97 7.87 5.94 13.55
N TYR A 98 8.87 6.75 13.18
CA TYR A 98 10.30 6.55 13.37
C TYR A 98 10.94 7.58 14.31
N GLU A 99 10.16 8.30 15.13
CA GLU A 99 10.73 9.23 16.10
C GLU A 99 11.24 8.47 17.34
N LYS A 100 12.53 8.72 17.64
CA LYS A 100 13.33 8.16 18.76
C LYS A 100 12.56 8.08 20.08
#